data_AF-A0A2A5M0T1-F1
#
_entry.id   AF-A0A2A5M0T1-F1
#
_cell.length_a   1.000
_cell.length_b   1.000
_cell.length_c   1.000
_cell.angle_alpha   90.00
_cell.angle_beta   90.00
_cell.angle_gamma   90.00
#
_symmetry.space_group_name_H-M   'P 1'
#
loop_
_entity.id
_entity.type
_entity.pdbx_description
1 polymer ?
#
loop_
_entity_poly.entity_id
_entity_poly.type
_entity_poly.pdbx_seq_one_letter_code
_entity_poly.pdbx_strand_id
1 'polypeptide(L)'
;MKPIISICAPLVVSAFGLSGCQAGNVNVDEEIQESRWFNVSVFEKIDSIGDSYHDLVFDISYSDVDGNRIEVNDCLEVASLGDGKISEREFSRWDLLKTDCEAAMRFYNSPETAISFWPSKLDFSLLKKFPSTSIPYMGGQSLDGLTGDLASYESGLTLIESGGHSVKVSYDEMLVNYVEVARGDFNRDGYQDLFVRMDWYIEGALGSGNDWIVLTKLSPNAEPMMLWRK
;
A
#
# COMPACT_ATOMS: atom_id res chain seq x y z
N MET A 1 -37.79 30.69 86.26
CA MET A 1 -38.95 29.92 85.80
C MET A 1 -39.50 30.59 84.55
N LYS A 2 -39.44 29.89 83.39
CA LYS A 2 -39.80 30.26 82.00
C LYS A 2 -39.09 31.46 81.34
N PRO A 3 -38.91 31.51 79.99
CA PRO A 3 -39.15 30.48 78.96
C PRO A 3 -37.89 30.11 78.13
N ILE A 4 -37.97 28.93 77.50
CA ILE A 4 -37.06 28.42 76.47
C ILE A 4 -37.41 29.10 75.15
N ILE A 5 -36.41 29.69 74.49
CA ILE A 5 -36.53 30.26 73.15
C ILE A 5 -35.86 29.30 72.18
N SER A 6 -36.69 28.66 71.34
CA SER A 6 -36.30 27.86 70.19
C SER A 6 -36.05 28.80 69.01
N ILE A 7 -34.83 28.82 68.48
CA ILE A 7 -34.50 29.49 67.23
C ILE A 7 -34.08 28.43 66.23
N CYS A 8 -35.02 28.11 65.34
CA CYS A 8 -34.76 27.53 64.03
C CYS A 8 -33.99 28.56 63.18
N ALA A 9 -32.85 28.17 62.63
CA ALA A 9 -32.27 28.83 61.46
C ALA A 9 -31.57 27.77 60.57
N PRO A 10 -31.58 27.97 59.24
CA PRO A 10 -31.77 26.88 58.29
C PRO A 10 -30.47 26.28 57.76
N LEU A 11 -30.59 25.01 57.33
CA LEU A 11 -29.66 24.28 56.48
C LEU A 11 -29.29 25.10 55.24
N VAL A 12 -28.02 25.49 55.15
CA VAL A 12 -27.39 25.95 53.91
C VAL A 12 -27.11 24.70 53.07
N VAL A 13 -27.94 24.46 52.06
CA VAL A 13 -27.70 23.44 51.05
C VAL A 13 -26.68 23.97 50.06
N SER A 14 -25.47 23.42 50.12
CA SER A 14 -24.40 23.64 49.15
C SER A 14 -24.82 23.09 47.78
N ALA A 15 -25.22 23.97 46.87
CA ALA A 15 -25.35 23.65 45.45
C ALA A 15 -23.96 23.61 44.82
N PHE A 16 -23.28 22.47 44.93
CA PHE A 16 -22.16 22.16 44.04
C PHE A 16 -22.73 21.96 42.64
N GLY A 17 -22.54 22.97 41.78
CA GLY A 17 -22.76 22.84 40.36
C GLY A 17 -21.90 21.70 39.82
N LEU A 18 -22.55 20.60 39.46
CA LEU A 18 -21.99 19.58 38.60
C LEU A 18 -21.75 20.24 37.24
N SER A 19 -20.57 20.81 37.05
CA SER A 19 -19.99 21.02 35.73
C SER A 19 -19.76 19.64 35.15
N GLY A 20 -20.81 19.07 34.55
CA GLY A 20 -20.69 17.91 33.70
C GLY A 20 -19.78 18.31 32.55
N CYS A 21 -18.55 17.77 32.55
CA CYS A 21 -17.79 17.63 31.32
C CYS A 21 -18.70 16.84 30.38
N GLN A 22 -19.28 17.52 29.39
CA GLN A 22 -19.76 16.85 28.20
C GLN A 22 -18.49 16.23 27.59
N ALA A 23 -18.27 14.96 27.89
CA ALA A 23 -17.45 14.12 27.05
C ALA A 23 -18.10 14.20 25.67
N GLY A 24 -17.57 15.07 24.81
CA GLY A 24 -17.85 14.97 23.39
C GLY A 24 -17.58 13.53 23.03
N ASN A 25 -18.50 12.90 22.30
CA ASN A 25 -18.24 11.62 21.66
C ASN A 25 -17.01 11.84 20.79
N VAL A 26 -15.84 11.48 21.31
CA VAL A 26 -14.67 11.26 20.50
C VAL A 26 -15.10 10.09 19.63
N ASN A 27 -15.37 10.36 18.35
CA ASN A 27 -15.31 9.31 17.34
C ASN A 27 -13.89 8.79 17.43
N VAL A 28 -13.69 7.76 18.23
CA VAL A 28 -12.52 6.92 18.13
C VAL A 28 -12.74 6.23 16.79
N ASP A 29 -12.01 6.67 15.78
CA ASP A 29 -11.97 5.99 14.49
C ASP A 29 -11.74 4.50 14.79
N GLU A 30 -12.74 3.66 14.55
CA GLU A 30 -12.68 2.25 14.92
C GLU A 30 -11.52 1.59 14.16
N GLU A 31 -10.64 0.91 14.89
CA GLU A 31 -9.61 0.07 14.29
C GLU A 31 -10.30 -1.12 13.62
N ILE A 32 -10.43 -1.07 12.30
CA ILE A 32 -11.05 -2.14 11.52
C ILE A 32 -9.98 -3.20 11.26
N GLN A 33 -10.21 -4.42 11.73
CA GLN A 33 -9.44 -5.57 11.27
C GLN A 33 -9.91 -5.98 9.88
N GLU A 34 -8.97 -6.02 8.94
CA GLU A 34 -9.21 -6.49 7.58
C GLU A 34 -8.33 -7.71 7.29
N SER A 35 -8.86 -8.62 6.48
CA SER A 35 -8.08 -9.72 5.93
C SER A 35 -7.01 -9.19 4.98
N ARG A 36 -5.85 -9.86 4.94
CA ARG A 36 -4.90 -9.69 3.84
C ARG A 36 -5.60 -9.94 2.51
N TRP A 37 -5.17 -9.24 1.47
CA TRP A 37 -5.75 -9.31 0.13
C TRP A 37 -4.67 -9.34 -0.93
N PHE A 38 -4.92 -10.07 -2.02
CA PHE A 38 -4.02 -10.15 -3.15
C PHE A 38 -4.77 -9.94 -4.46
N ASN A 39 -4.18 -9.15 -5.35
CA ASN A 39 -4.70 -8.91 -6.68
C ASN A 39 -4.30 -10.05 -7.63
N VAL A 40 -5.12 -11.11 -7.68
CA VAL A 40 -4.81 -12.30 -8.52
C VAL A 40 -4.64 -11.96 -10.01
N SER A 41 -5.19 -10.84 -10.49
CA SER A 41 -5.09 -10.47 -11.91
C SER A 41 -3.71 -10.02 -12.35
N VAL A 42 -2.74 -9.85 -11.43
CA VAL A 42 -1.35 -9.55 -11.81
C VAL A 42 -0.66 -10.73 -12.47
N PHE A 43 -1.12 -11.95 -12.15
CA PHE A 43 -0.70 -13.17 -12.83
C PHE A 43 -1.69 -13.49 -13.94
N GLU A 44 -1.18 -13.72 -15.16
CA GLU A 44 -2.03 -14.11 -16.26
C GLU A 44 -2.59 -15.53 -16.04
N LYS A 45 -3.90 -15.69 -16.28
CA LYS A 45 -4.58 -16.99 -16.34
C LYS A 45 -4.58 -17.81 -15.04
N ILE A 46 -4.46 -17.15 -13.89
CA ILE A 46 -4.76 -17.78 -12.60
C ILE A 46 -6.06 -17.21 -12.03
N ASP A 47 -6.86 -18.06 -11.42
CA ASP A 47 -8.12 -17.66 -10.78
C ASP A 47 -8.00 -17.56 -9.24
N SER A 48 -6.88 -18.04 -8.69
CA SER A 48 -6.61 -18.06 -7.25
C SER A 48 -5.10 -18.03 -6.99
N ILE A 49 -4.71 -17.42 -5.88
CA ILE A 49 -3.35 -17.48 -5.33
C ILE A 49 -3.20 -18.64 -4.32
N GLY A 50 -4.28 -19.32 -3.91
CA GLY A 50 -4.21 -20.40 -2.92
C GLY A 50 -3.81 -19.92 -1.52
N ASP A 51 -3.49 -20.86 -0.63
CA ASP A 51 -3.26 -20.59 0.80
C ASP A 51 -1.78 -20.50 1.17
N SER A 52 -0.90 -21.00 0.30
CA SER A 52 0.55 -21.02 0.49
C SER A 52 1.29 -20.71 -0.81
N TYR A 53 2.56 -20.34 -0.68
CA TYR A 53 3.43 -20.06 -1.83
C TYR A 53 3.64 -21.24 -2.78
N HIS A 54 3.32 -22.47 -2.35
CA HIS A 54 3.36 -23.66 -3.19
C HIS A 54 2.11 -23.82 -4.07
N ASP A 55 1.03 -23.12 -3.74
CA ASP A 55 -0.24 -23.23 -4.45
C ASP A 55 -0.34 -22.26 -5.63
N LEU A 56 0.49 -21.20 -5.63
CA LEU A 56 0.63 -20.28 -6.76
C LEU A 56 1.42 -20.95 -7.89
N VAL A 57 0.66 -21.52 -8.83
CA VAL A 57 1.18 -22.15 -10.04
C VAL A 57 0.75 -21.33 -11.25
N PHE A 58 1.72 -21.00 -12.11
CA PHE A 58 1.53 -20.36 -13.41
C PHE A 58 2.32 -21.13 -14.47
N ASP A 59 2.23 -20.71 -15.74
CA ASP A 59 3.07 -21.23 -16.82
C ASP A 59 3.48 -20.05 -17.70
N ILE A 60 4.70 -19.57 -17.47
CA ILE A 60 5.26 -18.43 -18.20
C ILE A 60 6.57 -18.88 -18.85
N SER A 61 6.63 -18.70 -20.17
CA SER A 61 7.83 -18.99 -20.94
C SER A 61 8.73 -17.78 -21.10
N TYR A 62 10.04 -17.99 -21.08
CA TYR A 62 11.08 -16.99 -21.34
C TYR A 62 12.10 -17.53 -22.35
N SER A 63 12.85 -16.62 -22.94
CA SER A 63 14.03 -16.96 -23.75
C SER A 63 15.28 -16.86 -22.89
N ASP A 64 16.11 -17.90 -22.88
CA ASP A 64 17.41 -17.90 -22.22
C ASP A 64 18.47 -17.13 -23.03
N VAL A 65 19.66 -16.96 -22.44
CA VAL A 65 20.81 -16.27 -23.08
C VAL A 65 21.27 -16.91 -24.40
N ASP A 66 20.99 -18.19 -24.62
CA ASP A 66 21.32 -18.94 -25.83
C ASP A 66 20.13 -18.98 -26.83
N GLY A 67 18.99 -18.39 -26.48
CA GLY A 67 17.76 -18.36 -27.27
C GLY A 67 16.86 -19.58 -27.11
N ASN A 68 17.16 -20.50 -26.18
CA ASN A 68 16.27 -21.61 -25.86
C ASN A 68 15.09 -21.14 -25.01
N ARG A 69 14.01 -21.93 -25.03
CA ARG A 69 12.83 -21.67 -24.18
C ARG A 69 13.09 -22.22 -22.77
N ILE A 70 12.82 -21.40 -21.77
CA ILE A 70 12.67 -21.77 -20.36
C ILE A 70 11.20 -21.64 -19.99
N GLU A 71 10.66 -22.62 -19.27
CA GLU A 71 9.33 -22.53 -18.65
C GLU A 71 9.53 -22.31 -17.14
N VAL A 72 8.74 -21.42 -16.57
CA VAL A 72 8.77 -21.08 -15.14
C VAL A 72 7.34 -21.19 -14.59
N ASN A 73 7.18 -21.96 -13.53
CA ASN A 73 5.88 -22.42 -13.07
C ASN A 73 5.46 -21.89 -11.70
N ASP A 74 6.40 -21.40 -10.90
CA ASP A 74 6.12 -20.86 -9.59
C ASP A 74 7.18 -19.83 -9.17
N CYS A 75 6.93 -19.17 -8.04
CA CYS A 75 7.84 -18.16 -7.52
C CYS A 75 9.14 -18.72 -6.93
N LEU A 76 9.23 -20.03 -6.65
CA LEU A 76 10.48 -20.67 -6.21
C LEU A 76 11.43 -20.88 -7.38
N GLU A 77 10.90 -21.29 -8.52
CA GLU A 77 11.64 -21.36 -9.78
C GLU A 77 12.15 -19.97 -10.15
N VAL A 78 11.32 -18.92 -10.04
CA VAL A 78 11.74 -17.52 -10.24
C VAL A 78 12.92 -17.15 -9.34
N ALA A 79 12.83 -17.46 -8.04
CA ALA A 79 13.88 -17.16 -7.07
C ALA A 79 15.19 -17.94 -7.32
N SER A 80 15.11 -19.13 -7.92
CA SER A 80 16.26 -20.00 -8.15
C SER A 80 16.96 -19.82 -9.51
N LEU A 81 16.23 -19.42 -10.55
CA LEU A 81 16.75 -19.32 -11.92
C LEU A 81 17.80 -18.20 -12.06
N GLY A 82 17.53 -17.06 -11.43
CA GLY A 82 18.40 -15.88 -11.43
C GLY A 82 18.49 -15.15 -12.78
N ASP A 83 18.93 -13.90 -12.75
CA ASP A 83 18.90 -13.01 -13.92
C ASP A 83 19.86 -13.46 -15.05
N GLY A 84 20.99 -14.09 -14.71
CA GLY A 84 22.01 -14.52 -15.67
C GLY A 84 21.58 -15.65 -16.61
N LYS A 85 20.37 -16.20 -16.45
CA LYS A 85 19.79 -17.22 -17.33
C LYS A 85 18.79 -16.65 -18.32
N ILE A 86 18.31 -15.44 -18.10
CA ILE A 86 17.31 -14.81 -18.95
C ILE A 86 17.99 -13.94 -20.01
N SER A 87 17.49 -13.94 -21.24
CA SER A 87 18.00 -13.05 -22.27
C SER A 87 17.63 -11.59 -22.00
N GLU A 88 18.51 -10.66 -22.38
CA GLU A 88 18.32 -9.22 -22.14
C GLU A 88 16.97 -8.69 -22.68
N ARG A 89 16.51 -9.20 -23.82
CA ARG A 89 15.22 -8.81 -24.43
C ARG A 89 14.00 -9.15 -23.58
N GLU A 90 14.13 -10.08 -22.63
CA GLU A 90 13.06 -10.54 -21.76
C GLU A 90 13.14 -9.89 -20.36
N PHE A 91 14.21 -9.14 -20.05
CA PHE A 91 14.46 -8.65 -18.69
C PHE A 91 13.32 -7.82 -18.13
N SER A 92 12.69 -6.93 -18.91
CA SER A 92 11.56 -6.15 -18.41
C SER A 92 10.37 -7.04 -17.99
N ARG A 93 10.11 -8.14 -18.73
CA ARG A 93 9.04 -9.09 -18.37
C ARG A 93 9.45 -9.96 -17.18
N TRP A 94 10.72 -10.33 -17.12
CA TRP A 94 11.28 -11.08 -15.99
C TRP A 94 11.27 -10.29 -14.69
N ASP A 95 11.66 -9.02 -14.71
CA ASP A 95 11.62 -8.12 -13.55
C ASP A 95 10.19 -7.91 -13.06
N LEU A 96 9.23 -7.81 -13.98
CA LEU A 96 7.81 -7.76 -13.63
C LEU A 96 7.37 -9.01 -12.84
N LEU A 97 7.71 -10.21 -13.35
CA LEU A 97 7.37 -11.46 -12.67
C LEU A 97 8.05 -11.58 -11.29
N LYS A 98 9.31 -11.12 -11.17
CA LYS A 98 10.00 -11.06 -9.87
C LYS A 98 9.26 -10.15 -8.89
N THR A 99 8.77 -9.00 -9.34
CA THR A 99 7.98 -8.05 -8.53
C THR A 99 6.67 -8.70 -8.06
N ASP A 100 5.95 -9.37 -8.94
CA ASP A 100 4.69 -10.02 -8.58
C ASP A 100 4.92 -11.19 -7.60
N CYS A 101 6.01 -11.95 -7.79
CA CYS A 101 6.43 -12.98 -6.84
C CYS A 101 6.89 -12.44 -5.48
N GLU A 102 7.55 -11.28 -5.45
CA GLU A 102 7.91 -10.59 -4.20
C GLU A 102 6.64 -10.18 -3.43
N ALA A 103 5.63 -9.65 -4.12
CA ALA A 103 4.35 -9.31 -3.51
C ALA A 103 3.63 -10.56 -2.96
N ALA A 104 3.61 -11.66 -3.73
CA ALA A 104 3.01 -12.93 -3.31
C ALA A 104 3.69 -13.48 -2.06
N MET A 105 5.02 -13.49 -2.04
CA MET A 105 5.80 -13.93 -0.87
C MET A 105 5.50 -13.10 0.38
N ARG A 106 5.36 -11.78 0.24
CA ARG A 106 4.98 -10.90 1.35
C ARG A 106 3.56 -11.19 1.85
N PHE A 107 2.63 -11.37 0.92
CA PHE A 107 1.26 -11.76 1.21
C PHE A 107 1.21 -13.06 2.03
N TYR A 108 1.86 -14.14 1.58
CA TYR A 108 1.83 -15.42 2.32
C TYR A 108 2.47 -15.34 3.70
N ASN A 109 3.49 -14.50 3.86
CA ASN A 109 4.22 -14.34 5.12
C ASN A 109 3.57 -13.36 6.11
N SER A 110 2.54 -12.62 5.68
CA SER A 110 1.77 -11.74 6.56
C SER A 110 0.75 -12.52 7.38
N PRO A 111 0.36 -12.02 8.56
CA PRO A 111 -0.84 -12.49 9.26
C PRO A 111 -2.08 -12.44 8.37
N GLU A 112 -3.08 -13.29 8.68
CA GLU A 112 -4.35 -13.32 7.95
C GLU A 112 -5.15 -12.04 8.11
N THR A 113 -5.08 -11.41 9.28
CA THR A 113 -5.76 -10.15 9.57
C THR A 113 -4.82 -9.16 10.24
N ALA A 114 -5.05 -7.88 9.99
CA ALA A 114 -4.36 -6.76 10.62
C ALA A 114 -5.26 -5.52 10.61
N ILE A 115 -4.91 -4.50 11.40
CA ILE A 115 -5.66 -3.24 11.44
C ILE A 115 -5.40 -2.48 10.13
N SER A 116 -6.45 -2.05 9.44
CA SER A 116 -6.31 -1.26 8.21
C SER A 116 -6.79 0.17 8.40
N PHE A 117 -5.96 1.13 7.98
CA PHE A 117 -6.32 2.54 7.83
C PHE A 117 -6.34 2.99 6.37
N TRP A 118 -6.26 2.02 5.45
CA TRP A 118 -6.33 2.27 4.02
C TRP A 118 -7.78 2.35 3.56
N PRO A 119 -8.11 3.26 2.64
CA PRO A 119 -9.37 3.18 1.91
C PRO A 119 -9.48 1.85 1.17
N SER A 120 -10.69 1.35 0.95
CA SER A 120 -10.94 0.09 0.25
C SER A 120 -10.50 0.05 -1.23
N LYS A 121 -10.12 1.21 -1.79
CA LYS A 121 -9.68 1.36 -3.18
C LYS A 121 -8.44 2.24 -3.27
N LEU A 122 -7.55 1.90 -4.17
CA LEU A 122 -6.52 2.80 -4.65
C LEU A 122 -7.15 3.74 -5.69
N ASP A 123 -7.50 4.95 -5.28
CA ASP A 123 -8.02 5.99 -6.16
C ASP A 123 -7.04 7.16 -6.30
N PHE A 124 -7.35 8.09 -7.22
CA PHE A 124 -6.50 9.25 -7.46
C PHE A 124 -6.35 10.17 -6.24
N SER A 125 -7.34 10.20 -5.34
CA SER A 125 -7.27 11.01 -4.12
C SER A 125 -6.28 10.42 -3.12
N LEU A 126 -6.23 9.09 -3.00
CA LEU A 126 -5.23 8.38 -2.20
C LEU A 126 -3.84 8.49 -2.83
N LEU A 127 -3.70 8.29 -4.14
CA LEU A 127 -2.42 8.37 -4.84
C LEU A 127 -1.72 9.71 -4.61
N LYS A 128 -2.48 10.82 -4.65
CA LYS A 128 -1.96 12.16 -4.37
C LYS A 128 -1.30 12.33 -3.00
N LYS A 129 -1.68 11.49 -2.02
CA LYS A 129 -1.14 11.49 -0.65
C LYS A 129 0.05 10.56 -0.46
N PHE A 130 0.42 9.77 -1.47
CA PHE A 130 1.61 8.94 -1.38
C PHE A 130 2.85 9.82 -1.17
N PRO A 131 3.92 9.30 -0.54
CA PRO A 131 5.17 10.03 -0.46
C PRO A 131 5.63 10.50 -1.84
N SER A 132 6.25 11.66 -1.92
CA SER A 132 6.87 12.18 -3.16
C SER A 132 7.92 11.23 -3.76
N THR A 133 8.49 10.33 -2.96
CA THR A 133 9.37 9.25 -3.42
C THR A 133 8.64 8.13 -4.16
N SER A 134 7.31 8.15 -4.25
CA SER A 134 6.48 7.18 -4.96
C SER A 134 6.37 7.49 -6.46
N ILE A 135 7.49 7.87 -7.08
CA ILE A 135 7.66 8.03 -8.53
C ILE A 135 8.55 6.88 -9.04
N PRO A 136 8.50 6.46 -10.31
CA PRO A 136 9.41 5.44 -10.86
C PRO A 136 10.88 5.84 -10.79
N TYR A 137 11.77 4.89 -10.48
CA TYR A 137 13.21 5.14 -10.42
C TYR A 137 13.87 4.67 -11.71
N MET A 138 14.32 5.62 -12.52
CA MET A 138 14.88 5.34 -13.85
C MET A 138 16.43 5.18 -13.87
N GLY A 139 17.07 4.97 -12.71
CA GLY A 139 18.51 4.66 -12.65
C GLY A 139 19.46 5.85 -12.82
N GLY A 140 19.28 6.90 -12.00
CA GLY A 140 20.15 8.09 -12.01
C GLY A 140 19.58 9.31 -11.29
N GLN A 141 18.30 9.27 -10.92
CA GLN A 141 17.63 10.29 -10.13
C GLN A 141 17.87 10.02 -8.65
N SER A 142 18.35 11.00 -7.88
CA SER A 142 18.33 10.83 -6.43
C SER A 142 16.89 11.03 -5.93
N LEU A 143 16.43 10.10 -5.10
CA LEU A 143 15.19 10.24 -4.33
C LEU A 143 15.47 10.92 -2.98
N ASP A 144 16.72 11.23 -2.67
CA ASP A 144 17.12 11.83 -1.40
C ASP A 144 16.64 13.28 -1.34
N GLY A 145 16.04 13.65 -0.20
CA GLY A 145 15.54 15.01 0.02
C GLY A 145 14.18 15.29 -0.61
N LEU A 146 13.57 14.32 -1.30
CA LEU A 146 12.15 14.39 -1.64
C LEU A 146 11.32 14.27 -0.35
N THR A 147 10.48 15.28 -0.08
CA THR A 147 9.66 15.35 1.13
C THR A 147 8.25 15.80 0.77
N GLY A 148 7.29 15.41 1.60
CA GLY A 148 5.88 15.69 1.35
C GLY A 148 5.23 14.67 0.42
N ASP A 149 4.02 14.98 -0.02
CA ASP A 149 3.19 14.10 -0.83
C ASP A 149 3.44 14.25 -2.34
N LEU A 150 2.94 13.29 -3.11
CA LEU A 150 3.10 13.22 -4.55
C LEU A 150 2.42 14.41 -5.25
N ALA A 151 1.27 14.88 -4.76
CA ALA A 151 0.59 16.03 -5.36
C ALA A 151 1.36 17.35 -5.21
N SER A 152 2.07 17.51 -4.09
CA SER A 152 2.88 18.70 -3.80
C SER A 152 4.16 18.72 -4.61
N TYR A 153 4.74 17.54 -4.87
CA TYR A 153 5.96 17.40 -5.66
C TYR A 153 5.66 17.42 -7.16
N GLU A 154 4.72 16.59 -7.62
CA GLU A 154 4.31 16.49 -9.02
C GLU A 154 3.08 17.37 -9.31
N SER A 155 3.29 18.68 -9.38
CA SER A 155 2.20 19.64 -9.64
C SER A 155 1.48 19.43 -10.99
N GLY A 156 2.11 18.71 -11.93
CA GLY A 156 1.55 18.33 -13.22
C GLY A 156 0.79 16.99 -13.24
N LEU A 157 0.69 16.30 -12.09
CA LEU A 157 0.07 14.99 -11.97
C LEU A 157 -1.39 15.00 -12.46
N THR A 158 -1.61 14.39 -13.61
CA THR A 158 -2.91 14.38 -14.30
C THR A 158 -3.50 12.97 -14.32
N LEU A 159 -4.74 12.82 -13.89
CA LEU A 159 -5.46 11.55 -13.97
C LEU A 159 -5.79 11.20 -15.42
N ILE A 160 -5.43 9.99 -15.84
CA ILE A 160 -5.81 9.41 -17.13
C ILE A 160 -6.95 8.40 -16.95
N GLU A 161 -6.80 7.49 -15.99
CA GLU A 161 -7.76 6.42 -15.70
C GLU A 161 -7.71 6.03 -14.22
N SER A 162 -8.84 5.66 -13.64
CA SER A 162 -8.91 5.11 -12.28
C SER A 162 -9.77 3.85 -12.28
N GLY A 163 -9.20 2.74 -11.84
CA GLY A 163 -9.87 1.48 -11.58
C GLY A 163 -10.14 1.27 -10.09
N GLY A 164 -10.52 0.04 -9.71
CA GLY A 164 -10.72 -0.33 -8.30
C GLY A 164 -9.41 -0.46 -7.50
N HIS A 165 -8.36 -0.95 -8.17
CA HIS A 165 -7.05 -1.26 -7.59
C HIS A 165 -5.91 -0.69 -8.44
N SER A 166 -6.22 0.27 -9.32
CA SER A 166 -5.21 0.91 -10.15
C SER A 166 -5.55 2.35 -10.48
N VAL A 167 -4.53 3.17 -10.66
CA VAL A 167 -4.66 4.56 -11.08
C VAL A 167 -3.57 4.84 -12.10
N LYS A 168 -3.99 5.25 -13.31
CA LYS A 168 -3.09 5.68 -14.37
C LYS A 168 -3.04 7.19 -14.42
N VAL A 169 -1.83 7.73 -14.39
CA VAL A 169 -1.56 9.18 -14.40
C VAL A 169 -0.52 9.54 -15.45
N SER A 170 -0.47 10.83 -15.78
CA SER A 170 0.55 11.45 -16.61
C SER A 170 1.23 12.60 -15.85
N TYR A 171 2.55 12.69 -15.97
CA TYR A 171 3.37 13.83 -15.57
C TYR A 171 4.74 13.73 -16.27
N ASP A 172 5.38 14.86 -16.55
CA ASP A 172 6.72 14.91 -17.17
C ASP A 172 6.91 13.99 -18.39
N GLU A 173 5.93 13.98 -19.30
CA GLU A 173 5.91 13.11 -20.51
C GLU A 173 5.93 11.59 -20.20
N MET A 174 5.76 11.22 -18.93
CA MET A 174 5.68 9.85 -18.45
C MET A 174 4.22 9.49 -18.18
N LEU A 175 3.86 8.26 -18.56
CA LEU A 175 2.63 7.62 -18.14
C LEU A 175 2.97 6.54 -17.14
N VAL A 176 2.33 6.62 -15.96
CA VAL A 176 2.55 5.69 -14.85
C VAL A 176 1.22 5.08 -14.44
N ASN A 177 1.18 3.76 -14.39
CA ASN A 177 0.07 2.98 -13.87
C ASN A 177 0.45 2.43 -12.50
N TYR A 178 -0.14 2.99 -11.45
CA TYR A 178 -0.01 2.51 -10.08
C TYR A 178 -1.01 1.37 -9.90
N VAL A 179 -0.52 0.18 -9.56
CA VAL A 179 -1.33 -1.03 -9.36
C VAL A 179 -1.14 -1.50 -7.93
N GLU A 180 -2.24 -1.59 -7.20
CA GLU A 180 -2.28 -2.25 -5.91
C GLU A 180 -2.21 -3.77 -6.12
N VAL A 181 -1.12 -4.37 -5.66
CA VAL A 181 -0.84 -5.81 -5.86
C VAL A 181 -1.27 -6.62 -4.65
N ALA A 182 -0.99 -6.11 -3.44
CA ALA A 182 -1.31 -6.81 -2.21
C ALA A 182 -1.53 -5.85 -1.04
N ARG A 183 -2.35 -6.30 -0.08
CA ARG A 183 -2.49 -5.72 1.26
C ARG A 183 -2.20 -6.77 2.31
N GLY A 184 -1.49 -6.39 3.36
CA GLY A 184 -1.21 -7.26 4.49
C GLY A 184 -0.22 -6.61 5.44
N ASP A 185 -0.13 -7.10 6.67
CA ASP A 185 0.88 -6.66 7.63
C ASP A 185 2.23 -7.31 7.29
N PHE A 186 2.98 -6.66 6.39
CA PHE A 186 4.18 -7.23 5.81
C PHE A 186 5.38 -7.07 6.76
N ASN A 187 5.40 -6.03 7.59
CA ASN A 187 6.46 -5.77 8.58
C ASN A 187 6.18 -6.35 9.97
N ARG A 188 4.98 -6.89 10.20
CA ARG A 188 4.51 -7.49 11.47
C ARG A 188 4.36 -6.48 12.61
N ASP A 189 3.96 -5.26 12.30
CA ASP A 189 3.68 -4.21 13.30
C ASP A 189 2.21 -4.15 13.73
N GLY A 190 1.35 -4.98 13.15
CA GLY A 190 -0.08 -5.06 13.43
C GLY A 190 -0.96 -4.20 12.52
N TYR A 191 -0.37 -3.42 11.62
CA TYR A 191 -1.09 -2.59 10.64
C TYR A 191 -0.93 -3.15 9.22
N GLN A 192 -1.97 -3.00 8.40
CA GLN A 192 -1.87 -3.36 6.99
C GLN A 192 -0.95 -2.39 6.25
N ASP A 193 -0.07 -2.96 5.44
CA ASP A 193 0.75 -2.29 4.45
C ASP A 193 0.15 -2.47 3.04
N LEU A 194 0.52 -1.59 2.12
CA LEU A 194 0.08 -1.58 0.73
C LEU A 194 1.28 -1.84 -0.18
N PHE A 195 1.25 -2.94 -0.95
CA PHE A 195 2.23 -3.20 -2.01
C PHE A 195 1.71 -2.59 -3.31
N VAL A 196 2.42 -1.60 -3.85
CA VAL A 196 2.05 -0.91 -5.08
C VAL A 196 3.15 -1.08 -6.12
N ARG A 197 2.78 -1.59 -7.28
CA ARG A 197 3.62 -1.64 -8.47
C ARG A 197 3.38 -0.38 -9.32
N MET A 198 4.43 0.15 -9.92
CA MET A 198 4.40 1.30 -10.82
C MET A 198 4.89 0.86 -12.19
N ASP A 199 3.98 0.66 -13.12
CA ASP A 199 4.32 0.35 -14.52
C ASP A 199 4.42 1.67 -15.28
N TRP A 200 5.57 1.98 -15.88
CA TRP A 200 5.81 3.27 -16.51
C TRP A 200 6.30 3.16 -17.95
N TYR A 201 5.98 4.17 -18.75
CA TYR A 201 6.58 4.39 -20.06
C TYR A 201 6.64 5.88 -20.40
N ILE A 202 7.61 6.26 -21.23
CA ILE A 202 7.79 7.63 -21.70
C ILE A 202 7.09 7.80 -23.05
N GLU A 203 6.19 8.77 -23.15
CA GLU A 203 5.51 9.07 -24.40
C GLU A 203 6.50 9.60 -25.45
N GLY A 204 6.50 8.99 -26.64
CA GLY A 204 7.36 9.44 -27.75
C GLY A 204 8.84 9.04 -27.63
N ALA A 205 9.24 8.26 -26.62
CA ALA A 205 10.61 7.77 -26.45
C ALA A 205 10.66 6.24 -26.23
N LEU A 206 11.87 5.67 -26.34
CA LEU A 206 12.15 4.29 -25.98
C LEU A 206 12.51 4.24 -24.50
N GLY A 207 11.52 4.05 -23.65
CA GLY A 207 11.72 3.89 -22.20
C GLY A 207 10.45 3.37 -21.55
N SER A 208 10.54 2.20 -20.94
CA SER A 208 9.49 1.63 -20.11
C SER A 208 10.10 0.74 -19.05
N GLY A 209 9.38 0.52 -17.97
CA GLY A 209 9.81 -0.35 -16.90
C GLY A 209 8.73 -0.55 -15.87
N ASN A 210 9.11 -1.24 -14.81
CA ASN A 210 8.32 -1.34 -13.60
C ASN A 210 9.20 -1.03 -12.39
N ASP A 211 8.55 -0.65 -11.32
CA ASP A 211 9.13 -0.40 -10.02
C ASP A 211 8.07 -0.76 -8.97
N TRP A 212 8.44 -0.90 -7.72
CA TRP A 212 7.47 -1.16 -6.67
C TRP A 212 7.88 -0.53 -5.35
N ILE A 213 6.84 -0.22 -4.59
CA ILE A 213 6.95 0.35 -3.26
C ILE A 213 6.02 -0.38 -2.33
N VAL A 214 6.38 -0.37 -1.05
CA VAL A 214 5.47 -0.76 0.02
C VAL A 214 5.26 0.45 0.91
N LEU A 215 3.99 0.76 1.16
CA LEU A 215 3.57 1.87 1.97
C LEU A 215 2.90 1.37 3.25
N THR A 216 3.07 2.10 4.35
CA THR A 216 2.38 1.84 5.62
C THR A 216 1.61 3.08 6.07
N LYS A 217 0.58 2.87 6.90
CA LYS A 217 -0.22 3.94 7.49
C LYS A 217 -0.66 3.54 8.90
N LEU A 218 -0.16 4.28 9.90
CA LEU A 218 -0.28 3.89 11.32
C LEU A 218 -1.49 4.49 12.06
N SER A 219 -2.24 5.39 11.41
CA SER A 219 -3.50 5.92 11.94
C SER A 219 -4.36 6.47 10.81
N PRO A 220 -5.68 6.69 11.00
CA PRO A 220 -6.57 7.21 9.97
C PRO A 220 -6.12 8.55 9.37
N ASN A 221 -5.52 9.41 10.22
CA ASN A 221 -5.06 10.75 9.88
C ASN A 221 -3.55 10.83 9.62
N ALA A 222 -2.81 9.72 9.75
CA ALA A 222 -1.41 9.69 9.36
C ALA A 222 -1.28 9.73 7.83
N GLU A 223 -0.26 10.45 7.36
CA GLU A 223 0.12 10.37 5.95
C GLU A 223 0.73 8.99 5.65
N PRO A 224 0.50 8.44 4.44
CA PRO A 224 1.21 7.27 3.96
C PRO A 224 2.74 7.43 4.06
N MET A 225 3.43 6.39 4.53
CA MET A 225 4.89 6.38 4.66
C MET A 225 5.51 5.28 3.81
N MET A 226 6.69 5.54 3.25
CA MET A 226 7.47 4.52 2.55
C MET A 226 8.05 3.52 3.56
N LEU A 227 7.68 2.25 3.43
CA LEU A 227 8.24 1.16 4.20
C LEU A 227 9.42 0.53 3.46
N TRP A 228 9.22 0.16 2.19
CA TRP A 228 10.26 -0.41 1.34
C TRP A 228 10.14 0.06 -0.10
N ARG A 229 11.28 -0.01 -0.79
CA ARG A 229 11.43 0.11 -2.24
C ARG A 229 12.62 -0.75 -2.64
N LYS A 230 12.61 -1.33 -3.83
CA LYS A 230 13.75 -2.07 -4.37
C LYS A 230 13.93 -1.81 -5.86
#